data_AF-A0A3C0I2E9-F1
#
_entry.id   AF-A0A3C0I2E9-F1
#
_cell.length_a   1.000
_cell.length_b   1.000
_cell.length_c   1.000
_cell.angle_alpha   90.00
_cell.angle_beta   90.00
_cell.angle_gamma   90.00
#
_symmetry.space_group_name_H-M   'P 1'
#
loop_
_entity.id
_entity.type
_entity.pdbx_description
1 polymer ?
#
loop_
_entity_poly.entity_id
_entity_poly.type
_entity_poly.pdbx_seq_one_letter_code
_entity_poly.pdbx_strand_id
1 'polypeptide(L)'
;MSFDALSKEQQIMVSMRKVLTNVIREITPQPGEQYPLSEPTVEDIRMCLTLIAAREKELAEEKGVNNIDRPHYVDEPQTTKTVPLDQIQPNPKKLH
;
A
#
# COMPACT_ATOMS: atom_id res chain seq x y z
N MET A 1 -4.12 12.64 0.92
CA MET A 1 -4.87 12.59 2.20
C MET A 1 -4.04 13.30 3.26
N SER A 2 -4.64 14.12 4.13
CA SER A 2 -3.92 14.76 5.25
C SER A 2 -3.65 13.73 6.36
N PHE A 3 -2.50 13.82 7.03
CA PHE A 3 -2.15 12.92 8.15
C PHE A 3 -3.19 12.99 9.29
N ASP A 4 -3.71 14.18 9.58
CA ASP A 4 -4.70 14.39 10.63
C ASP A 4 -6.08 13.77 10.30
N ALA A 5 -6.33 13.47 9.02
CA ALA A 5 -7.55 12.80 8.57
C ALA A 5 -7.47 11.26 8.69
N LEU A 6 -6.30 10.71 9.05
CA LEU A 6 -6.11 9.28 9.25
C LEU A 6 -6.69 8.83 10.61
N SER A 7 -7.02 7.54 10.73
CA SER A 7 -7.34 6.98 12.04
C SER A 7 -6.10 6.97 12.94
N LYS A 8 -6.27 6.90 14.26
CA LYS A 8 -5.16 6.83 15.22
C LYS A 8 -4.19 5.70 14.88
N GLU A 9 -4.71 4.53 14.54
CA GLU A 9 -3.89 3.38 14.16
C GLU A 9 -3.09 3.63 12.88
N GLN A 10 -3.70 4.23 11.85
CA GLN A 10 -2.99 4.63 10.63
C GLN A 10 -1.92 5.69 10.91
N GLN A 11 -2.20 6.67 11.76
CA GLN A 11 -1.21 7.66 12.18
C GLN A 11 0.00 7.00 12.86
N ILE A 12 -0.25 6.02 13.74
CA ILE A 12 0.79 5.23 14.39
C ILE A 12 1.61 4.46 13.34
N MET A 13 0.97 3.72 12.43
CA MET A 13 1.69 2.96 11.39
C MET A 13 2.57 3.86 10.50
N VAL A 14 2.02 4.97 10.01
CA VAL A 14 2.76 5.95 9.21
C VAL A 14 3.94 6.53 9.99
N SER A 15 3.74 6.85 11.28
CA SER A 15 4.78 7.41 12.14
C SER A 15 5.90 6.39 12.39
N MET A 16 5.55 5.15 12.72
CA MET A 16 6.51 4.06 12.95
C MET A 16 7.35 3.78 11.71
N ARG A 17 6.72 3.64 10.54
CA ARG A 17 7.42 3.44 9.26
C ARG A 17 8.36 4.62 8.96
N LYS A 18 7.91 5.86 9.14
CA LYS A 18 8.71 7.06 8.86
C LYS A 18 9.91 7.16 9.80
N VAL A 19 9.73 6.90 11.09
CA VAL A 19 10.83 6.94 12.07
C VAL A 19 11.87 5.87 11.75
N LEU A 20 11.45 4.61 11.55
CA LEU A 20 12.38 3.51 11.23
C LEU A 20 13.15 3.77 9.93
N THR A 21 12.47 4.23 8.88
CA THR A 21 13.13 4.53 7.59
C THR A 21 14.10 5.72 7.68
N ASN A 22 13.78 6.74 8.48
CA ASN A 22 14.71 7.84 8.75
C ASN A 22 15.95 7.34 9.50
N VAL A 23 15.78 6.53 10.55
CA VAL A 23 16.90 5.94 11.28
C VAL A 23 17.78 5.12 10.35
N ILE A 24 17.18 4.23 9.53
CA ILE A 24 17.92 3.44 8.53
C ILE A 24 18.72 4.35 7.60
N ARG A 25 18.12 5.44 7.10
CA ARG A 25 18.79 6.38 6.21
C ARG A 25 19.98 7.07 6.89
N GLU A 26 19.85 7.44 8.15
CA GLU A 26 20.93 8.09 8.92
C GLU A 26 22.10 7.14 9.19
N ILE A 27 21.81 5.86 9.40
CA ILE A 27 22.84 4.85 9.68
C ILE A 27 23.37 4.16 8.42
N THR A 28 22.83 4.47 7.24
CA THR A 28 23.29 3.86 5.99
C THR A 28 24.70 4.36 5.69
N PRO A 29 25.73 3.49 5.74
CA PRO A 29 27.12 3.87 5.57
C PRO A 29 27.40 4.29 4.12
N GLN A 30 28.42 5.11 3.92
CA GLN A 30 28.93 5.38 2.58
C GLN A 30 29.64 4.12 2.01
N PRO A 31 29.80 4.02 0.67
CA PRO A 31 30.54 2.91 0.09
C PRO A 31 31.94 2.77 0.70
N GLY A 32 32.22 1.60 1.29
CA GLY A 32 33.49 1.32 1.95
C GLY A 32 33.48 1.49 3.48
N GLU A 33 32.42 2.03 4.06
CA GLU A 33 32.21 2.07 5.51
C GLU A 33 31.45 0.82 5.99
N GLN A 34 31.72 0.42 7.25
CA GLN A 34 31.04 -0.70 7.88
C GLN A 34 29.64 -0.30 8.35
N TYR A 35 28.67 -1.20 8.17
CA TYR A 35 27.31 -0.97 8.66
C TYR A 35 27.29 -1.05 10.20
N PRO A 36 26.65 -0.10 10.91
CA PRO A 36 26.76 -0.01 12.36
C PRO A 36 25.92 -1.02 13.14
N LEU A 37 24.97 -1.71 12.50
CA LEU A 37 24.17 -2.76 13.15
C LEU A 37 24.61 -4.17 12.72
N SER A 38 24.35 -5.13 13.58
CA SER A 38 24.54 -6.54 13.27
C SER A 38 23.52 -7.05 12.24
N GLU A 39 23.87 -8.09 11.48
CA GLU A 39 22.95 -8.72 10.52
C GLU A 39 21.62 -9.17 11.15
N PRO A 40 21.60 -9.81 12.35
CA PRO A 40 20.34 -10.15 13.01
C PRO A 40 19.45 -8.93 13.28
N THR A 41 20.03 -7.83 13.75
CA THR A 41 19.27 -6.59 14.00
C THR A 41 18.70 -6.00 12.72
N VAL A 42 19.43 -6.10 11.60
CA VAL A 42 18.92 -5.67 10.30
C VAL A 42 17.73 -6.52 9.87
N GLU A 43 17.78 -7.83 10.11
CA GLU A 43 16.69 -8.73 9.79
C GLU A 43 15.44 -8.45 10.64
N ASP A 44 15.60 -8.21 11.94
CA ASP A 44 14.50 -7.82 12.84
C ASP A 44 13.80 -6.54 12.35
N ILE A 45 14.58 -5.56 11.87
CA ILE A 45 14.04 -4.32 11.32
C ILE A 45 13.27 -4.57 10.01
N ARG A 46 13.77 -5.43 9.12
CA ARG A 46 13.05 -5.81 7.88
C ARG A 46 11.73 -6.52 8.19
N MET A 47 11.75 -7.43 9.16
CA MET A 47 10.56 -8.13 9.62
C MET A 47 9.53 -7.14 10.19
N CYS A 48 9.98 -6.20 11.02
CA CYS A 48 9.13 -5.16 11.59
C CYS A 48 8.48 -4.29 10.49
N LEU A 49 9.26 -3.84 9.51
CA LEU A 49 8.73 -3.07 8.37
C LEU A 49 7.72 -3.87 7.54
N THR A 50 7.92 -5.18 7.41
CA THR A 50 6.98 -6.09 6.73
C THR A 50 5.65 -6.17 7.48
N LEU A 51 5.69 -6.28 8.81
CA LEU A 51 4.49 -6.28 9.65
C LEU A 51 3.72 -4.95 9.58
N ILE A 52 4.44 -3.82 9.60
CA ILE A 52 3.83 -2.50 9.44
C ILE A 52 3.13 -2.40 8.07
N ALA A 53 3.79 -2.82 7.00
CA ALA A 53 3.20 -2.78 5.65
C ALA A 53 1.97 -3.68 5.52
N ALA A 54 2.00 -4.88 6.12
CA ALA A 54 0.83 -5.77 6.17
C ALA A 54 -0.35 -5.09 6.89
N ARG A 55 -0.10 -4.45 8.04
CA ARG A 55 -1.15 -3.76 8.78
C ARG A 55 -1.67 -2.52 8.08
N GLU A 56 -0.80 -1.73 7.45
CA GLU A 56 -1.21 -0.59 6.62
C GLU A 56 -2.15 -1.04 5.48
N LYS A 57 -1.86 -2.20 4.87
CA LYS A 57 -2.70 -2.80 3.83
C LYS A 57 -4.07 -3.23 4.37
N GLU A 58 -4.11 -3.95 5.49
CA GLU A 58 -5.38 -4.36 6.13
C GLU A 58 -6.26 -3.14 6.43
N LEU A 59 -5.69 -2.07 7.00
CA LEU A 59 -6.41 -0.83 7.31
C LEU A 59 -6.92 -0.10 6.05
N ALA A 60 -6.26 -0.26 4.91
CA ALA A 60 -6.71 0.28 3.64
C ALA A 60 -7.89 -0.52 3.07
N GLU A 61 -7.78 -1.85 3.10
CA GLU A 61 -8.84 -2.79 2.67
C GLU A 61 -10.11 -2.61 3.50
N GLU A 62 -10.00 -2.45 4.82
CA GLU A 62 -11.13 -2.15 5.73
C GLU A 62 -11.87 -0.86 5.34
N LYS A 63 -11.16 0.12 4.76
CA LYS A 63 -11.74 1.38 4.30
C LYS A 63 -12.27 1.32 2.86
N GLY A 64 -12.26 0.15 2.24
CA GLY A 64 -12.62 -0.03 0.83
C GLY A 64 -11.62 0.60 -0.13
N VAL A 65 -10.44 0.99 0.36
CA VAL A 65 -9.30 1.40 -0.49
C VAL A 65 -8.62 0.12 -0.94
N ASN A 66 -9.27 -0.57 -1.87
CA ASN A 66 -8.61 -1.62 -2.62
C ASN A 66 -7.52 -0.94 -3.46
N ASN A 67 -6.35 -1.57 -3.53
CA ASN A 67 -5.17 -1.11 -4.23
C ASN A 67 -5.36 -1.20 -5.77
N ILE A 68 -6.42 -0.54 -6.27
CA ILE A 68 -6.88 -0.56 -7.67
C ILE A 68 -5.94 0.29 -8.54
N ASP A 69 -5.17 1.20 -7.93
CA ASP A 69 -4.20 2.05 -8.63
C ASP A 69 -2.81 1.41 -8.72
N ARG A 70 -2.72 0.08 -8.87
CA ARG A 70 -1.46 -0.53 -9.27
C ARG A 70 -1.12 -0.01 -10.67
N PRO A 71 0.06 0.59 -10.89
CA PRO A 71 0.47 0.99 -12.23
C PRO A 71 0.45 -0.25 -13.13
N HIS A 72 -0.35 -0.18 -14.18
CA HIS A 72 -0.40 -1.20 -15.22
C HIS A 72 0.59 -0.86 -16.32
N TYR A 73 1.21 -1.87 -16.92
CA TYR A 73 1.98 -1.65 -18.14
C TYR A 73 0.99 -1.31 -19.27
N VAL A 74 1.41 -0.43 -20.18
CA VAL A 74 0.58 -0.02 -21.34
C VAL A 74 0.17 -1.20 -22.22
N ASP A 75 0.96 -2.27 -22.22
CA ASP A 75 0.72 -3.49 -23.00
C ASP A 75 -0.05 -4.57 -22.20
N GLU A 76 -0.41 -4.30 -20.94
CA GLU A 76 -1.11 -5.27 -20.11
C GLU A 76 -2.58 -5.38 -20.54
N PRO A 77 -3.09 -6.60 -20.83
CA PRO A 77 -4.48 -6.77 -21.24
C PRO A 77 -5.43 -6.43 -20.07
N GLN A 78 -6.21 -5.37 -20.21
CA GLN A 78 -7.20 -4.97 -19.22
C GLN A 78 -8.27 -6.05 -19.04
N THR A 79 -8.46 -6.53 -17.81
CA THR A 79 -9.48 -7.54 -17.48
C THR A 79 -10.88 -6.96 -17.34
N THR A 80 -11.00 -5.63 -17.30
CA THR A 80 -12.26 -4.90 -17.14
C THR A 80 -12.81 -4.46 -18.50
N LYS A 81 -13.90 -5.11 -18.94
CA LYS A 81 -14.68 -4.64 -20.10
C LYS A 81 -15.61 -3.51 -19.67
N THR A 82 -15.20 -2.27 -19.89
CA THR A 82 -16.08 -1.11 -19.78
C THR A 82 -17.09 -1.15 -20.93
N VAL A 83 -18.36 -1.37 -20.60
CA VAL A 83 -19.46 -1.28 -21.57
C VAL A 83 -20.10 0.11 -21.49
N PRO A 84 -20.28 0.82 -22.61
CA PRO A 84 -21.05 2.07 -22.63
C PRO A 84 -22.47 1.81 -22.12
N LEU A 85 -22.96 2.62 -21.17
CA LEU A 85 -24.32 2.49 -20.64
C LEU A 85 -25.39 2.60 -21.73
N ASP A 86 -25.09 3.30 -22.82
CA ASP A 86 -25.98 3.49 -23.97
C ASP A 86 -26.32 2.18 -24.71
N GLN A 87 -25.54 1.12 -24.50
CA GLN A 87 -25.74 -0.19 -25.13
C GLN A 87 -26.56 -1.16 -24.26
N ILE A 88 -26.89 -0.77 -23.02
CA ILE A 88 -27.70 -1.59 -22.11
C ILE A 88 -29.17 -1.36 -22.46
N GLN A 89 -29.72 -2.20 -23.34
CA GLN A 89 -31.16 -2.18 -23.62
C GLN A 89 -31.94 -2.67 -22.38
N PRO A 90 -32.92 -1.90 -21.87
CA PRO A 90 -33.76 -2.36 -20.77
C PRO A 90 -34.60 -3.54 -21.26
N ASN A 91 -34.48 -4.67 -20.57
CA ASN A 91 -35.22 -5.89 -20.86
C ASN A 91 -36.73 -5.62 -20.69
N PRO A 92 -37.60 -5.85 -21.70
CA PRO A 92 -39.03 -5.62 -21.55
C PRO A 92 -39.60 -6.58 -20.50
N LYS A 93 -40.18 -6.02 -19.43
CA LYS A 93 -40.91 -6.78 -18.41
C LYS A 93 -42.04 -7.55 -19.10
N LYS A 94 -42.00 -8.89 -19.07
CA LYS A 94 -43.13 -9.73 -19.48
C LYS A 94 -44.28 -9.48 -18.51
N LEU A 95 -45.33 -8.81 -19.01
CA LEU A 95 -46.60 -8.69 -18.33
C LEU A 95 -47.38 -9.99 -18.60
N HIS A 96 -47.62 -10.76 -17.54
CA HIS A 96 -48.59 -11.86 -17.51
C HIS A 96 -49.77 -11.42 -16.64
#